data_AF-A0A813EZH0-F1
#
_entry.id   AF-A0A813EZH0-F1
#
_cell.length_a   1.000
_cell.length_b   1.000
_cell.length_c   1.000
_cell.angle_alpha   90.00
_cell.angle_beta   90.00
_cell.angle_gamma   90.00
#
_symmetry.space_group_name_H-M   'P 1'
#
loop_
_entity.id
_entity.type
_entity.pdbx_description
1 polymer ?
#
loop_
_entity_poly.entity_id
_entity_poly.type
_entity_poly.pdbx_seq_one_letter_code
_entity_poly.pdbx_strand_id
1 'polypeptide(L)'
;VITGDKSGVPRGGRVLESGPQDRVFLNFVDHGGVGIVAFPNGIPLHAADLSKSLEVMQSKSMFSELLFYMEACESGSMFPDLSDDDKIFALTAANSRESSWGEYCMPDNDTVNGKHLNTCLGDTFSIAWME
;
A
#
# COMPACT_ATOMS: atom_id res chain seq x y z
N VAL A 1 10.59 -0.52 8.50
CA VAL A 1 9.45 -1.26 9.13
C VAL A 1 9.30 -2.64 8.51
N ILE A 2 8.96 -2.75 7.23
CA ILE A 2 8.61 -4.05 6.59
C ILE A 2 9.78 -5.04 6.54
N THR A 3 11.02 -4.57 6.46
CA THR A 3 12.25 -5.39 6.43
C THR A 3 12.77 -5.82 7.81
N GLY A 4 12.04 -5.52 8.89
CA GLY A 4 12.39 -5.87 10.26
C GLY A 4 13.58 -5.12 10.87
N ASP A 5 14.11 -4.10 10.18
CA ASP A 5 15.26 -3.32 10.68
C ASP A 5 14.83 -2.31 11.75
N LYS A 6 15.06 -2.66 13.02
CA LYS A 6 14.82 -1.77 14.18
C LYS A 6 15.71 -0.54 14.20
N SER A 7 16.93 -0.63 13.66
CA SER A 7 17.89 0.48 13.66
C SER A 7 17.50 1.58 12.68
N GLY A 8 16.81 1.21 11.60
CA GLY A 8 16.28 2.14 10.61
C GLY A 8 14.98 2.85 11.01
N VAL A 9 14.39 2.58 12.18
CA VAL A 9 13.15 3.24 12.63
C VAL A 9 13.46 4.33 13.66
N PRO A 10 13.18 5.62 13.35
CA PRO A 10 13.39 6.71 14.29
C PRO A 10 12.62 6.48 15.60
N ARG A 11 13.28 6.79 16.72
CA ARG A 11 12.70 6.70 18.08
C ARG A 11 12.32 5.28 18.53
N GLY A 12 12.90 4.24 17.93
CA GLY A 12 12.69 2.86 18.37
C GLY A 12 11.27 2.33 18.14
N GLY A 13 10.62 2.79 17.06
CA GLY A 13 9.28 2.34 16.69
C GLY A 13 9.22 0.84 16.35
N ARG A 14 8.00 0.31 16.27
CA ARG A 14 7.76 -1.09 15.92
C ARG A 14 8.19 -1.38 14.48
N VAL A 15 8.65 -2.61 14.27
CA VAL A 15 8.94 -3.18 12.95
C VAL A 15 8.15 -4.46 12.78
N LEU A 16 8.15 -5.00 11.56
CA LEU A 16 7.63 -6.33 11.32
C LEU A 16 8.66 -7.36 11.83
N GLU A 17 8.28 -8.13 12.85
CA GLU A 17 9.12 -9.18 13.47
C GLU A 17 8.60 -10.58 13.11
N SER A 18 8.01 -10.73 11.92
CA SER A 18 7.44 -11.97 11.44
C SER A 18 8.49 -12.97 10.95
N GLY A 19 8.13 -14.24 10.96
CA GLY A 19 8.96 -15.36 10.55
C GLY A 19 8.32 -16.23 9.46
N PRO A 20 8.94 -17.39 9.14
CA PRO A 20 8.62 -18.17 7.95
C PRO A 20 7.24 -18.83 7.95
N GLN A 21 6.52 -18.82 9.07
CA GLN A 21 5.17 -19.39 9.22
C GLN A 21 4.09 -18.31 9.33
N ASP A 22 4.48 -17.04 9.37
CA ASP A 22 3.54 -15.95 9.55
C ASP A 22 2.95 -15.50 8.23
N ARG A 23 1.67 -15.13 8.26
CA ARG A 23 0.99 -14.46 7.15
C ARG A 23 1.04 -12.96 7.36
N VAL A 24 1.46 -12.23 6.35
CA VAL A 24 1.62 -10.77 6.41
C VAL A 24 0.60 -10.11 5.52
N PHE A 25 -0.12 -9.12 6.06
CA PHE A 25 -0.98 -8.24 5.27
C PHE A 25 -0.39 -6.83 5.32
N LEU A 26 -0.16 -6.25 4.15
CA LEU A 26 0.24 -4.88 3.95
C LEU A 26 -0.93 -4.14 3.26
N ASN A 27 -1.19 -2.92 3.69
CA ASN A 27 -2.14 -2.01 3.05
C ASN A 27 -1.51 -0.63 2.92
N PHE A 28 -1.52 -0.06 1.72
CA PHE A 28 -1.08 1.30 1.43
C PHE A 28 -2.21 2.07 0.75
N VAL A 29 -2.47 3.30 1.21
CA VAL A 29 -3.53 4.18 0.70
C VAL A 29 -2.99 5.61 0.67
N ASP A 30 -2.76 6.15 -0.52
CA ASP A 30 -2.41 7.57 -0.75
C ASP A 30 -2.42 7.88 -2.26
N HIS A 31 -1.88 9.02 -2.65
CA HIS A 31 -1.56 9.35 -4.03
C HIS A 31 -0.42 8.49 -4.61
N GLY A 32 -0.49 8.28 -5.93
CA GLY A 32 0.53 7.60 -6.71
C GLY A 32 0.67 8.21 -8.10
N GLY A 33 1.63 7.67 -8.83
CA GLY A 33 1.87 7.90 -10.24
C GLY A 33 2.66 6.73 -10.83
N VAL A 34 2.97 6.78 -12.12
CA VAL A 34 3.73 5.70 -12.77
C VAL A 34 5.08 5.47 -12.04
N GLY A 35 5.19 4.31 -11.39
CA GLY A 35 6.37 3.84 -10.68
C GLY A 35 6.65 4.51 -9.33
N ILE A 36 5.71 5.29 -8.79
CA ILE A 36 5.87 5.97 -7.49
C ILE A 36 4.59 5.99 -6.64
N VAL A 37 4.76 6.00 -5.32
CA VAL A 37 3.71 6.39 -4.36
C VAL A 37 4.22 7.46 -3.39
N ALA A 38 3.32 8.33 -2.93
CA ALA A 38 3.69 9.46 -2.08
C ALA A 38 3.74 9.10 -0.59
N PHE A 39 4.39 9.98 0.16
CA PHE A 39 4.29 10.02 1.61
C PHE A 39 3.97 11.47 2.03
N PRO A 40 3.48 11.70 3.26
CA PRO A 40 3.14 13.05 3.71
C PRO A 40 4.31 14.05 3.64
N ASN A 41 5.55 13.56 3.75
CA ASN A 41 6.76 14.37 3.65
C ASN A 41 7.88 13.57 2.98
N GLY A 42 8.81 14.26 2.31
CA GLY A 42 10.03 13.66 1.77
C GLY A 42 9.90 13.26 0.29
N ILE A 43 10.73 12.31 -0.11
CA ILE A 43 10.80 11.82 -1.50
C ILE A 43 9.78 10.65 -1.64
N PRO A 44 9.03 10.58 -2.76
CA PRO A 44 8.17 9.43 -3.06
C PRO A 44 8.91 8.09 -3.02
N LEU A 45 8.20 7.04 -2.63
CA LEU A 45 8.68 5.67 -2.75
C LEU A 45 8.64 5.25 -4.21
N HIS A 46 9.79 4.85 -4.76
CA HIS A 46 9.85 4.32 -6.12
C HIS A 46 9.61 2.81 -6.13
N ALA A 47 9.01 2.31 -7.21
CA ALA A 47 8.74 0.88 -7.40
C ALA A 47 9.99 0.01 -7.19
N ALA A 48 11.15 0.45 -7.70
CA ALA A 48 12.41 -0.27 -7.55
C ALA A 48 12.86 -0.42 -6.08
N ASP A 49 12.56 0.55 -5.21
CA ASP A 49 12.93 0.49 -3.80
C ASP A 49 11.94 -0.36 -3.00
N LEU A 50 10.66 -0.37 -3.42
CA LEU A 50 9.67 -1.31 -2.92
C LEU A 50 10.04 -2.75 -3.29
N SER A 51 10.35 -3.04 -4.55
CA SER A 51 10.78 -4.38 -5.02
C SER A 51 11.95 -4.90 -4.19
N LYS A 52 13.02 -4.12 -4.05
CA LYS A 52 14.18 -4.48 -3.21
C LYS A 52 13.79 -4.78 -1.76
N SER A 53 12.85 -4.02 -1.20
CA SER A 53 12.39 -4.24 0.18
C SER A 53 11.63 -5.56 0.31
N LEU A 54 10.78 -5.90 -0.67
CA LEU A 54 10.06 -7.17 -0.71
C LEU A 54 11.00 -8.36 -0.91
N GLU A 55 12.01 -8.24 -1.78
CA GLU A 55 13.09 -9.22 -1.93
C GLU A 55 13.84 -9.45 -0.61
N VAL A 56 14.14 -8.38 0.13
CA VAL A 56 14.76 -8.49 1.47
C VAL A 56 13.85 -9.25 2.44
N MET A 57 12.54 -9.01 2.42
CA MET A 57 11.61 -9.75 3.28
C MET A 57 11.55 -11.24 2.92
N GLN A 58 11.53 -11.58 1.63
CA GLN A 58 11.55 -12.97 1.16
C GLN A 58 12.85 -13.68 1.52
N SER A 59 14.01 -13.05 1.27
CA SER A 59 15.32 -13.63 1.59
C SER A 59 15.52 -13.87 3.09
N LYS A 60 14.92 -13.03 3.93
CA LYS A 60 14.88 -13.22 5.39
C LYS A 60 13.81 -14.22 5.86
N SER A 61 13.04 -14.80 4.93
CA SER A 61 11.91 -15.71 5.22
C SER A 61 10.95 -15.11 6.26
N MET A 62 10.58 -13.84 6.08
CA MET A 62 9.73 -13.10 7.02
C MET A 62 8.25 -13.43 6.91
N PHE A 63 7.85 -14.30 5.98
CA PHE A 63 6.46 -14.71 5.82
C PHE A 63 6.35 -16.04 5.06
N SER A 64 5.26 -16.75 5.30
CA SER A 64 4.82 -17.86 4.45
C SER A 64 4.03 -17.38 3.23
N GLU A 65 3.21 -16.34 3.42
CA GLU A 65 2.36 -15.70 2.42
C GLU A 65 2.24 -14.20 2.76
N LEU A 66 2.32 -13.33 1.76
CA LEU A 66 2.13 -11.89 1.90
C LEU A 66 1.03 -11.41 0.96
N LEU A 67 0.04 -10.73 1.52
CA LEU A 67 -0.99 -10.02 0.78
C LEU A 67 -0.68 -8.53 0.83
N PHE A 68 -0.63 -7.86 -0.33
CA PHE A 68 -0.42 -6.42 -0.39
C PHE A 68 -1.53 -5.71 -1.15
N TYR A 69 -2.32 -4.92 -0.45
CA TYR A 69 -3.31 -4.02 -1.06
C TYR A 69 -2.72 -2.63 -1.23
N MET A 70 -2.89 -2.07 -2.43
CA MET A 70 -2.40 -0.74 -2.76
C MET A 70 -3.48 0.10 -3.45
N GLU A 71 -4.00 1.08 -2.72
CA GLU A 71 -4.81 2.18 -3.24
C GLU A 71 -3.90 3.35 -3.63
N ALA A 72 -3.80 3.59 -4.94
CA ALA A 72 -3.17 4.76 -5.53
C ALA A 72 -3.45 4.82 -7.04
N CYS A 73 -3.37 6.02 -7.63
CA CYS A 73 -3.28 6.18 -9.09
C CYS A 73 -2.08 5.42 -9.64
N GLU A 74 -2.28 4.78 -10.79
CA GLU A 74 -1.29 3.95 -11.49
C GLU A 74 -0.62 2.87 -10.60
N SER A 75 -1.28 2.43 -9.52
CA SER A 75 -0.73 1.49 -8.52
C SER A 75 -0.23 0.18 -9.11
N GLY A 76 -0.82 -0.30 -10.22
CA GLY A 76 -0.33 -1.47 -10.96
C GLY A 76 1.10 -1.32 -11.49
N SER A 77 1.65 -0.10 -11.55
CA SER A 77 3.05 0.16 -11.93
C SER A 77 4.05 -0.05 -10.79
N MET A 78 3.60 -0.28 -9.56
CA MET A 78 4.46 -0.44 -8.38
C MET A 78 5.04 -1.83 -8.18
N PHE A 79 4.59 -2.81 -8.97
CA PHE A 79 5.01 -4.21 -8.90
C PHE A 79 5.58 -4.73 -10.23
N PRO A 80 6.56 -4.04 -10.85
CA PRO A 80 7.02 -4.38 -12.21
C PRO A 80 7.74 -5.74 -12.28
N ASP A 81 8.31 -6.19 -11.17
CA ASP A 81 9.16 -7.40 -11.09
C ASP A 81 8.51 -8.53 -10.29
N LEU A 82 7.24 -8.38 -9.89
CA LEU A 82 6.54 -9.41 -9.13
C LEU A 82 6.23 -10.62 -10.04
N SER A 83 6.54 -11.81 -9.55
CA SER A 83 6.44 -13.07 -10.30
C SER A 83 5.59 -14.10 -9.57
N ASP A 84 5.13 -15.12 -10.29
CA ASP A 84 4.32 -16.22 -9.72
C ASP A 84 5.10 -17.10 -8.71
N ASP A 85 6.44 -17.04 -8.74
CA ASP A 85 7.30 -17.76 -7.79
C ASP A 85 7.41 -17.02 -6.44
N ASP A 86 7.00 -15.75 -6.38
CA ASP A 86 7.00 -14.97 -5.15
C ASP A 86 5.85 -15.41 -4.23
N LYS A 87 6.12 -15.44 -2.92
CA LYS A 87 5.08 -15.72 -1.90
C LYS A 87 4.18 -14.51 -1.64
N ILE A 88 4.03 -13.64 -2.63
CA ILE A 88 3.41 -12.32 -2.52
C ILE A 88 2.27 -12.24 -3.53
N PHE A 89 1.07 -11.91 -3.05
CA PHE A 89 -0.06 -11.54 -3.89
C PHE A 89 -0.35 -10.05 -3.71
N ALA A 90 -0.16 -9.26 -4.76
CA ALA A 90 -0.46 -7.83 -4.77
C ALA A 90 -1.78 -7.56 -5.49
N LEU A 91 -2.65 -6.77 -4.88
CA LEU A 91 -3.90 -6.27 -5.47
C LEU A 91 -3.87 -4.76 -5.48
N THR A 92 -4.07 -4.17 -6.66
CA THR A 92 -3.96 -2.73 -6.88
C THR A 92 -5.31 -2.14 -7.26
N ALA A 93 -5.56 -0.91 -6.82
CA ALA A 93 -6.79 -0.19 -7.15
C ALA A 93 -6.93 0.14 -8.65
N ALA A 94 -5.79 0.29 -9.33
CA ALA A 94 -5.69 0.69 -10.72
C ALA A 94 -4.59 -0.11 -11.44
N ASN A 95 -4.71 -0.24 -12.77
CA ASN A 95 -3.61 -0.71 -13.62
C ASN A 95 -2.47 0.34 -13.70
N SER A 96 -1.41 0.06 -14.47
CA SER A 96 -0.22 0.92 -14.54
C SER A 96 -0.40 2.27 -15.29
N ARG A 97 -1.60 2.59 -15.76
CA ARG A 97 -1.90 3.73 -16.63
C ARG A 97 -3.20 4.47 -16.30
N GLU A 98 -3.95 4.00 -15.32
CA GLU A 98 -5.23 4.61 -14.94
C GLU A 98 -5.18 5.14 -13.52
N SER A 99 -6.03 6.12 -13.26
CA SER A 99 -6.21 6.69 -11.93
C SER A 99 -7.13 5.82 -11.08
N SER A 100 -6.93 5.89 -9.76
CA SER A 100 -7.92 5.45 -8.80
C SER A 100 -8.83 6.62 -8.40
N TRP A 101 -9.89 6.34 -7.63
CA TRP A 101 -10.98 7.29 -7.42
C TRP A 101 -11.38 7.40 -5.96
N GLY A 102 -11.54 8.64 -5.49
CA GLY A 102 -12.20 8.93 -4.21
C GLY A 102 -13.66 8.50 -4.23
N GLU A 103 -14.18 8.11 -3.07
CA GLU A 103 -15.55 7.68 -2.84
C GLU A 103 -16.16 8.45 -1.67
N TYR A 104 -17.49 8.49 -1.60
CA TYR A 104 -18.22 9.29 -0.62
C TYR A 104 -17.80 10.77 -0.67
N CYS A 105 -17.81 11.32 -1.89
CA CYS A 105 -17.34 12.66 -2.18
C CYS A 105 -18.45 13.73 -2.15
N MET A 106 -18.02 14.98 -1.99
CA MET A 106 -18.87 16.16 -2.10
C MET A 106 -19.44 16.30 -3.53
N PRO A 107 -20.62 16.93 -3.69
CA PRO A 107 -21.46 17.51 -2.65
C PRO A 107 -22.46 16.53 -2.02
N ASP A 108 -22.61 15.34 -2.59
CA ASP A 108 -23.78 14.50 -2.31
C ASP A 108 -23.52 13.45 -1.21
N ASN A 109 -22.28 12.96 -1.11
CA ASN A 109 -21.95 11.77 -0.30
C ASN A 109 -20.88 12.04 0.78
N ASP A 110 -20.57 13.30 1.10
CA ASP A 110 -19.55 13.68 2.10
C ASP A 110 -20.14 13.98 3.50
N THR A 111 -21.32 13.47 3.80
CA THR A 111 -22.05 13.80 5.02
C THR A 111 -21.80 12.78 6.14
N VAL A 112 -21.29 13.26 7.27
CA VAL A 112 -21.18 12.47 8.52
C VAL A 112 -22.11 13.06 9.57
N ASN A 113 -23.03 12.25 10.10
CA ASN A 113 -24.04 12.69 11.08
C ASN A 113 -24.85 13.93 10.64
N GLY A 114 -25.22 14.01 9.37
CA GLY A 114 -26.00 15.12 8.81
C GLY A 114 -25.22 16.40 8.55
N LYS A 115 -23.89 16.39 8.65
CA LYS A 115 -23.01 17.53 8.33
C LYS A 115 -22.06 17.20 7.17
N HIS A 116 -22.03 18.07 6.16
CA HIS A 116 -21.02 18.05 5.09
C HIS A 116 -19.62 18.32 5.63
N LEU A 117 -18.65 17.47 5.28
CA LEU A 117 -17.24 17.64 5.62
C LEU A 117 -16.44 18.35 4.53
N ASN A 118 -17.02 18.56 3.34
CA ASN A 118 -16.43 19.18 2.15
C ASN A 118 -15.14 18.49 1.70
N THR A 119 -15.13 17.16 1.75
CA THR A 119 -14.03 16.28 1.33
C THR A 119 -14.57 14.89 0.98
N CYS A 120 -13.85 14.11 0.17
CA CYS A 120 -14.14 12.68 0.05
C CYS A 120 -13.84 11.94 1.36
N LEU A 121 -14.63 10.92 1.68
CA LEU A 121 -14.54 10.16 2.95
C LEU A 121 -13.90 8.78 2.79
N GLY A 122 -13.69 8.32 1.56
CA GLY A 122 -12.97 7.10 1.26
C GLY A 122 -12.43 7.09 -0.16
N ASP A 123 -11.97 5.91 -0.58
CA ASP A 123 -11.51 5.63 -1.95
C ASP A 123 -12.23 4.37 -2.44
N THR A 124 -12.58 4.34 -3.73
CA THR A 124 -13.48 3.34 -4.33
C THR A 124 -12.97 1.92 -4.13
N PHE A 125 -11.68 1.67 -4.38
CA PHE A 125 -11.11 0.35 -4.15
C PHE A 125 -11.04 0.05 -2.65
N SER A 126 -10.58 1.02 -1.85
CA SER A 126 -10.47 0.87 -0.40
C SER A 126 -11.79 0.49 0.27
N ILE A 127 -12.89 1.18 -0.04
CA ILE A 127 -14.19 0.89 0.57
C ILE A 127 -14.74 -0.46 0.09
N ALA A 128 -14.49 -0.85 -1.17
CA ALA A 128 -15.06 -2.05 -1.77
C ALA A 128 -14.55 -3.37 -1.13
N TRP A 129 -13.37 -3.38 -0.51
CA TRP A 129 -12.86 -4.55 0.20
C TRP A 129 -13.03 -4.47 1.72
N MET A 130 -13.18 -3.26 2.28
CA MET A 130 -13.37 -3.06 3.71
C MET A 130 -14.81 -3.23 4.18
N GLU A 131 -15.79 -3.03 3.29
CA GLU A 131 -17.23 -3.20 3.51
C GLU A 131 -17.73 -4.61 3.11
#